data_AF-A0A1T3WN37-F1
#
_entry.id   AF-A0A1T3WN37-F1
#
_cell.length_a   1.000
_cell.length_b   1.000
_cell.length_c   1.000
_cell.angle_alpha   90.00
_cell.angle_beta   90.00
_cell.angle_gamma   90.00
#
_symmetry.space_group_name_H-M   'P 1'
#
loop_
_entity.id
_entity.type
_entity.pdbx_description
1 polymer ?
#
loop_
_entity_poly.entity_id
_entity_poly.type
_entity_poly.pdbx_seq_one_letter_code
_entity_poly.pdbx_strand_id
1 'polypeptide(L)' 'MECFTPADLVDRHGDRCVYCPDGAFECIDHVVCVRAGGTHTLDNVVPCCVSCNTAKYWVVDQPLIRRFDELRAQTVVAP' A
#
# COMPACT_ATOMS: atom_id res chain seq x y z
N MET A 1 12.35 10.41 0.90
CA MET A 1 12.19 9.03 1.39
C MET A 1 12.39 9.10 2.88
N GLU A 2 11.29 8.98 3.63
CA GLU A 2 11.42 8.84 5.08
C GLU A 2 12.20 7.55 5.35
N CYS A 3 13.07 7.60 6.35
CA CYS A 3 13.81 6.44 6.82
C CYS A 3 13.01 5.88 8.00
N PHE A 4 12.20 4.85 7.77
CA PHE A 4 11.57 4.07 8.83
C PHE A 4 12.08 2.63 8.77
N THR A 5 11.94 1.93 9.89
CA THR A 5 12.33 0.55 10.08
C THR A 5 11.11 -0.34 10.25
N PRO A 6 11.24 -1.67 10.06
CA PRO A 6 10.17 -2.60 10.41
C PRO A 6 9.74 -2.51 11.89
N ALA A 7 10.64 -2.11 12.79
CA ALA A 7 10.30 -1.91 14.21
C ALA A 7 9.32 -0.74 14.39
N ASP A 8 9.49 0.36 13.65
CA ASP A 8 8.56 1.50 13.69
C ASP A 8 7.15 1.10 13.25
N LEU A 9 7.03 0.15 12.30
CA LEU A 9 5.74 -0.41 11.88
C LEU A 9 5.13 -1.28 12.97
N VAL A 10 5.93 -2.10 13.66
CA VAL A 10 5.47 -2.94 14.76
C VAL A 10 5.01 -2.09 15.94
N ASP A 11 5.75 -1.04 16.29
CA ASP A 11 5.40 -0.14 17.38
C ASP A 11 4.07 0.59 17.09
N ARG A 12 3.78 0.89 15.82
CA ARG A 12 2.56 1.61 15.41
C ARG A 12 1.35 0.70 15.19
N HIS A 13 1.54 -0.48 14.60
CA HIS A 13 0.46 -1.33 14.10
C HIS A 13 0.38 -2.71 14.76
N GLY A 14 1.42 -3.11 15.50
CA GLY A 14 1.61 -4.48 15.99
C GLY A 14 2.42 -5.36 15.03
N ASP A 15 2.72 -6.57 15.47
CA ASP A 15 3.57 -7.55 14.77
C ASP A 15 2.80 -8.48 13.81
N ARG A 16 1.57 -8.11 13.44
CA ARG A 16 0.65 -8.92 12.63
C ARG A 16 0.10 -8.16 11.44
N CYS A 17 -0.48 -8.90 10.51
CA CYS A 17 -1.20 -8.34 9.37
C CYS A 17 -2.31 -7.40 9.84
N VAL A 18 -2.36 -6.18 9.30
CA VAL A 18 -3.44 -5.23 9.64
C VAL A 18 -4.80 -5.59 9.02
N TYR A 19 -4.81 -6.43 7.98
CA TYR A 19 -6.02 -6.75 7.22
C TYR A 19 -6.75 -8.00 7.70
N CYS A 20 -6.07 -8.89 8.44
CA CYS A 20 -6.69 -10.12 8.92
C CYS A 20 -6.16 -10.51 10.31
N PRO A 21 -6.97 -11.17 11.14
CA PRO A 21 -6.59 -11.49 12.52
C PRO A 21 -5.45 -12.52 12.62
N ASP A 22 -5.32 -13.42 11.64
CA ASP A 22 -4.44 -14.59 11.73
C ASP A 22 -3.11 -14.44 10.96
N GLY A 23 -2.96 -13.39 10.16
CA GLY A 23 -1.80 -13.20 9.30
C GLY A 23 -0.56 -12.72 10.06
N ALA A 24 0.60 -13.31 9.77
CA ALA A 24 1.89 -12.80 10.23
C ALA A 24 2.31 -11.56 9.42
N PHE A 25 3.20 -10.73 10.00
CA PHE A 25 3.88 -9.68 9.25
C PHE A 25 4.95 -10.31 8.33
N GLU A 26 4.60 -10.48 7.06
CA GLU A 26 5.47 -11.10 6.05
C GLU A 26 5.96 -10.09 5.00
N CYS A 27 5.20 -9.02 4.79
CA CYS A 27 5.52 -7.97 3.84
C CYS A 27 5.01 -6.60 4.31
N ILE A 28 5.65 -5.55 3.82
CA ILE A 28 5.17 -4.17 3.99
C ILE A 28 4.25 -3.87 2.81
N ASP A 29 3.00 -3.53 3.09
CA ASP A 29 2.05 -3.08 2.08
C ASP A 29 1.88 -1.55 2.14
N HIS A 30 1.70 -0.94 0.97
CA HIS A 30 1.35 0.46 0.85
C HIS A 30 -0.17 0.60 0.79
N VAL A 31 -0.77 1.30 1.76
CA VAL A 31 -2.23 1.49 1.85
C VAL A 31 -2.77 2.07 0.54
N VAL A 32 -2.14 3.13 0.04
CA VAL A 32 -2.23 3.54 -1.37
C VAL A 32 -0.96 3.07 -2.06
N CYS A 33 -1.08 2.20 -3.09
CA CYS A 33 0.09 1.66 -3.78
C CYS A 33 0.88 2.75 -4.52
N VAL A 34 2.21 2.59 -4.61
CA VAL A 34 3.10 3.58 -5.24
C VAL A 34 2.73 3.87 -6.69
N ARG A 35 2.25 2.84 -7.42
CA ARG A 35 1.83 2.99 -8.82
C ARG A 35 0.58 3.85 -8.98
N ALA A 36 -0.29 3.88 -7.96
CA ALA A 36 -1.44 4.78 -7.90
C ALA A 36 -1.11 6.13 -7.21
N GLY A 37 0.18 6.46 -7.04
CA GLY A 37 0.64 7.74 -6.49
C GLY A 37 0.85 7.76 -4.97
N GLY A 38 0.76 6.62 -4.28
CA GLY A 38 1.05 6.54 -2.85
C GLY A 38 2.54 6.73 -2.52
N THR A 39 2.82 7.20 -1.30
CA THR A 39 4.19 7.47 -0.83
C THR A 39 4.72 6.30 0.00
N HIS A 40 6.05 6.11 0.02
CA HIS A 40 6.70 5.20 0.97
C HIS A 40 7.07 5.99 2.25
N THR A 41 6.08 6.18 3.10
CA THR A 41 6.14 6.92 4.37
C THR A 41 5.45 6.10 5.45
N LEU A 42 5.79 6.32 6.72
CA LEU A 42 5.22 5.55 7.83
C LEU A 42 3.69 5.68 7.92
N ASP A 43 3.12 6.78 7.41
CA ASP A 43 1.69 7.01 7.37
C ASP A 43 0.95 6.24 6.25
N ASN A 44 1.66 5.73 5.25
CA ASN A 44 1.06 5.02 4.11
C ASN A 44 1.52 3.55 4.00
N VAL A 45 2.30 3.05 4.95
CA VAL A 45 2.75 1.65 4.94
C VAL A 45 2.30 0.90 6.19
N VAL A 46 2.01 -0.39 6.04
CA VAL A 46 1.49 -1.25 7.10
C VAL A 46 2.10 -2.66 7.03
N PRO A 47 2.20 -3.38 8.17
CA PRO A 47 2.54 -4.80 8.15
C PRO A 47 1.38 -5.64 7.60
N CYS A 48 1.69 -6.57 6.69
CA CYS A 48 0.71 -7.36 5.98
C CYS A 48 1.21 -8.80 5.72
N CYS A 49 0.29 -9.77 5.66
CA CYS A 49 0.60 -11.12 5.18
C CYS A 49 0.56 -11.18 3.64
N VAL A 50 1.27 -12.12 3.03
CA VAL A 50 1.37 -12.25 1.57
C VAL A 50 -0.01 -12.50 0.94
N SER A 51 -0.86 -13.27 1.61
CA SER A 51 -2.22 -13.59 1.13
C SER A 51 -3.10 -12.34 1.01
N CYS A 52 -3.16 -11.52 2.07
CA CYS A 52 -3.93 -10.28 2.06
C CYS A 52 -3.33 -9.26 1.09
N ASN A 53 -2.00 -9.13 1.03
CA ASN A 53 -1.34 -8.22 0.09
C ASN A 53 -1.67 -8.58 -1.37
N THR A 54 -1.62 -9.88 -1.69
CA THR A 54 -1.98 -10.37 -3.03
C THR A 54 -3.46 -10.13 -3.34
N ALA A 55 -4.36 -10.39 -2.39
CA ALA A 55 -5.79 -10.12 -2.56
C ALA A 55 -6.06 -8.63 -2.78
N LYS A 56 -5.43 -7.76 -1.97
CA LYS A 56 -5.52 -6.30 -2.11
C LYS A 56 -5.04 -5.83 -3.48
N TYR A 57 -3.95 -6.39 -4.00
CA TYR A 57 -3.47 -6.04 -5.34
C TYR A 57 -4.56 -6.21 -6.41
N TRP A 58 -5.27 -7.34 -6.39
CA TRP A 58 -6.30 -7.65 -7.39
C TRP A 58 -7.62 -6.90 -7.16
N VAL A 59 -8.04 -6.79 -5.90
CA VAL A 59 -9.36 -6.26 -5.55
C VAL A 59 -9.37 -4.74 -5.41
N VAL A 60 -8.27 -4.16 -4.93
CA VAL A 60 -8.17 -2.74 -4.57
C VAL A 60 -7.18 -2.01 -5.49
N ASP A 61 -5.92 -2.49 -5.57
CA ASP A 61 -4.88 -1.71 -6.24
C ASP A 61 -5.08 -1.67 -7.76
N GLN A 62 -5.47 -2.77 -8.39
CA GLN A 62 -5.71 -2.84 -9.83
C GLN A 62 -6.74 -1.79 -10.32
N PRO A 63 -7.95 -1.68 -9.74
CA PRO A 63 -8.89 -0.61 -10.07
C PRO A 63 -8.33 0.80 -9.82
N LEU A 64 -7.64 1.01 -8.69
CA LEU A 64 -7.05 2.32 -8.35
C LEU A 64 -5.96 2.74 -9.34
N ILE A 65 -5.08 1.82 -9.71
CA ILE A 65 -4.02 2.03 -10.71
C ILE A 65 -4.63 2.46 -12.04
N ARG A 66 -5.65 1.74 -12.53
CA ARG A 66 -6.32 2.07 -13.80
C ARG A 66 -6.92 3.47 -13.75
N ARG A 67 -7.66 3.78 -12.67
CA ARG A 67 -8.26 5.10 -12.47
C ARG A 67 -7.22 6.21 -12.43
N PHE A 68 -6.10 5.98 -11.75
CA PHE A 68 -5.00 6.93 -11.64
C PHE A 68 -4.32 7.16 -12.99
N ASP A 69 -4.04 6.10 -13.74
CA ASP A 69 -3.46 6.17 -15.09
C ASP A 69 -4.36 6.97 -16.05
N GLU A 70 -5.68 6.76 -16.01
CA GLU A 70 -6.65 7.53 -16.80
C GLU A 70 -6.65 9.02 -16.46
N LEU A 71 -6.64 9.37 -15.17
CA LEU A 71 -6.61 10.76 -14.70
C LEU A 71 -5.31 11.46 -15.10
N ARG A 72 -4.18 10.75 -15.02
CA ARG A 72 -2.90 11.27 -15.48
C ARG A 72 -2.90 11.53 -16.97
N ALA A 73 -3.46 10.61 -17.78
CA ALA A 73 -3.58 10.81 -19.22
C ALA A 73 -4.44 12.04 -19.56
N GLN A 74 -5.53 12.29 -18.83
CA GLN A 74 -6.39 13.46 -19.05
C GLN A 74 -5.68 14.78 -18.68
N THR A 75 -4.85 14.77 -17.63
CA THR A 75 -4.12 15.96 -17.16
C THR A 75 -2.99 16.35 -18.13
N VAL A 76 -2.39 15.39 -18.83
CA VAL A 76 -1.33 15.64 -19.82
C VAL A 76 -1.87 16.17 -21.15
N VAL A 77 -3.16 15.96 -21.42
CA VAL A 77 -3.80 16.34 -22.71
C VAL A 77 -4.59 17.66 -22.60
N ALA A 78 -4.75 18.22 -21.39
CA ALA A 78 -5.34 19.53 -21.21
C ALA A 78 -4.32 20.64 -21.63
N PRO A 79 -4.73 21.65 -22.42
CA PRO A 79 -3.85 22.70 -22.94
C PRO A 79 -3.30 23.64 -21.86
#